data_AF-A0A969T314-F1
#
_entry.id   AF-A0A969T314-F1
#
_cell.length_a   1.000
_cell.length_b   1.000
_cell.length_c   1.000
_cell.angle_alpha   90.00
_cell.angle_beta   90.00
_cell.angle_gamma   90.00
#
_symmetry.space_group_name_H-M   'P 1'
#
loop_
_entity.id
_entity.type
_entity.pdbx_description
1 polymer ?
#
loop_
_entity_poly.entity_id
_entity_poly.type
_entity_poly.pdbx_seq_one_letter_code
_entity_poly.pdbx_strand_id
1 'polypeptide(L)'
;MKTQPIKIILDTDPGGDDSFAFLWLQSLARQGLAEIVAITSVDGNVHAKHTFAGSCKLLQLGGFSQVEVGRGVIGGSASEDIEDAGYIHGADGMGNLSHTLPAAHQDYETARYSDDLLIDKLNAAPNEMIVVAIGPLTNLAAAEKKAPGILKLAKQIVIMGGAFLQPGNVTPEAEFNIAYDPEAADLVFRCCNHLVVMPLNVTRKLVFTPNLAEQISAVNPDHPIAKFITALCQFMVGTAMTFRETAGKPGFLVHDAATLAYLFYPETLMFQRAQVDIETKGEWTRGKTIMDRRNNAKPTANAWVALDVDAVNLLAIIAEDLKFLIR
;
A
#
# COMPACT_ATOMS: atom_id res chain seq x y z
N MET A 1 -23.35 -1.51 19.48
CA MET A 1 -22.45 -2.67 19.60
C MET A 1 -21.10 -2.22 19.07
N LYS A 2 -20.00 -2.36 19.83
CA LYS A 2 -18.67 -2.10 19.25
C LYS A 2 -18.44 -3.16 18.18
N THR A 3 -18.36 -2.74 16.92
CA THR A 3 -17.94 -3.59 15.82
C THR A 3 -16.57 -4.17 16.16
N GLN A 4 -16.36 -5.46 15.91
CA GLN A 4 -15.04 -6.06 16.10
C GLN A 4 -14.02 -5.38 15.15
N PRO A 5 -12.77 -5.18 15.58
CA PRO A 5 -11.75 -4.56 14.74
C PRO A 5 -11.49 -5.40 13.49
N ILE A 6 -11.19 -4.72 12.38
CA ILE A 6 -10.81 -5.39 11.13
C ILE A 6 -9.37 -5.92 11.29
N LYS A 7 -9.19 -7.24 11.19
CA LYS A 7 -7.88 -7.89 11.20
C LYS A 7 -7.18 -7.67 9.87
N ILE A 8 -6.02 -7.01 9.90
CA ILE A 8 -5.26 -6.61 8.72
C ILE A 8 -3.87 -7.22 8.76
N ILE A 9 -3.47 -7.84 7.65
CA ILE A 9 -2.06 -8.05 7.30
C ILE A 9 -1.72 -6.97 6.27
N LEU A 10 -0.70 -6.16 6.55
CA LEU A 10 -0.23 -5.12 5.63
C LEU A 10 1.01 -5.63 4.88
N ASP A 11 0.90 -5.77 3.57
CA ASP A 11 2.03 -6.06 2.66
C ASP A 11 2.47 -4.75 2.00
N THR A 12 3.68 -4.28 2.30
CA THR A 12 4.14 -2.90 2.02
C THR A 12 5.62 -2.84 1.70
N ASP A 13 6.02 -1.83 0.95
CA ASP A 13 7.40 -1.49 0.61
C ASP A 13 7.71 -0.03 1.00
N PRO A 14 7.79 0.30 2.31
CA PRO A 14 7.70 1.66 2.81
C PRO A 14 8.41 2.74 1.98
N GLY A 15 7.62 3.41 1.13
CA GLY A 15 7.85 4.70 0.52
C GLY A 15 7.23 5.84 1.33
N GLY A 16 7.20 7.02 0.71
CA GLY A 16 6.63 8.22 1.33
C GLY A 16 5.13 8.12 1.60
N ASP A 17 4.37 7.59 0.65
CA ASP A 17 2.94 7.37 0.81
C ASP A 17 2.57 6.08 1.53
N ASP A 18 3.38 5.01 1.43
CA ASP A 18 3.23 3.85 2.32
C ASP A 18 3.38 4.28 3.77
N SER A 19 4.42 5.07 4.09
CA SER A 19 4.68 5.53 5.45
C SER A 19 3.49 6.32 5.99
N PHE A 20 2.85 7.12 5.14
CA PHE A 20 1.63 7.84 5.48
C PHE A 20 0.44 6.88 5.73
N ALA A 21 0.19 5.93 4.84
CA ALA A 21 -0.88 4.94 4.99
C ALA A 21 -0.65 4.04 6.22
N PHE A 22 0.58 3.65 6.49
CA PHE A 22 0.99 2.88 7.67
C PHE A 22 0.63 3.62 8.96
N LEU A 23 1.01 4.90 9.07
CA LEU A 23 0.65 5.73 10.23
C LEU A 23 -0.88 5.88 10.35
N TRP A 24 -1.59 6.02 9.24
CA TRP A 24 -3.05 6.07 9.30
C TRP A 24 -3.65 4.74 9.81
N LEU A 25 -3.15 3.58 9.34
CA LEU A 25 -3.54 2.27 9.85
C LEU A 25 -3.29 2.13 11.37
N GLN A 26 -2.13 2.59 11.84
CA GLN A 26 -1.84 2.62 13.29
C GLN A 26 -2.81 3.50 14.05
N SER A 27 -3.23 4.62 13.47
CA SER A 27 -4.24 5.49 14.10
C SER A 27 -5.58 4.78 14.21
N LEU A 28 -6.04 4.14 13.13
CA LEU A 28 -7.26 3.33 13.12
C LEU A 28 -7.19 2.17 14.13
N ALA A 29 -6.02 1.55 14.29
CA ALA A 29 -5.79 0.52 15.29
C ALA A 29 -5.87 1.06 16.72
N ARG A 30 -5.30 2.25 16.98
CA ARG A 30 -5.41 2.93 18.28
C ARG A 30 -6.84 3.32 18.63
N GLN A 31 -7.66 3.63 17.63
CA GLN A 31 -9.10 3.86 17.78
C GLN A 31 -9.91 2.57 18.02
N GLY A 32 -9.28 1.39 17.90
CA GLY A 32 -9.94 0.09 18.04
C GLY A 32 -10.77 -0.32 16.82
N LEU A 33 -10.54 0.31 15.66
CA LEU A 33 -11.20 0.00 14.39
C LEU A 33 -10.45 -1.09 13.62
N ALA A 34 -9.12 -1.15 13.77
CA ALA A 34 -8.25 -2.12 13.12
C ALA A 34 -7.45 -2.95 14.14
N GLU A 35 -7.05 -4.14 13.74
CA GLU A 35 -6.06 -4.97 14.41
C GLU A 35 -4.95 -5.29 13.41
N ILE A 36 -3.74 -4.78 13.65
CA ILE A 36 -2.58 -5.07 12.80
C ILE A 36 -2.01 -6.42 13.23
N VAL A 37 -2.31 -7.45 12.45
CA VAL A 37 -1.95 -8.85 12.78
C VAL A 37 -0.49 -9.15 12.45
N ALA A 38 -0.02 -8.63 11.31
CA ALA A 38 1.34 -8.79 10.83
C ALA A 38 1.64 -7.72 9.78
N ILE A 39 2.93 -7.44 9.60
CA ILE A 39 3.45 -6.69 8.46
C ILE A 39 4.28 -7.63 7.61
N THR A 40 4.11 -7.59 6.30
CA THR A 40 5.04 -8.20 5.35
C THR A 40 5.71 -7.11 4.54
N SER A 41 7.04 -7.08 4.61
CA SER A 41 7.82 -6.13 3.79
C SER A 41 8.13 -6.78 2.44
N VAL A 42 8.07 -6.00 1.37
CA VAL A 42 8.43 -6.43 0.01
C VAL A 42 9.50 -5.50 -0.58
N ASP A 43 10.21 -5.97 -1.60
CA ASP A 43 11.09 -5.12 -2.42
C ASP A 43 10.23 -4.28 -3.39
N GLY A 44 10.62 -3.04 -3.67
CA GLY A 44 9.79 -2.12 -4.44
C GLY A 44 10.37 -0.71 -4.47
N ASN A 45 9.73 0.23 -3.77
CA ASN A 45 10.15 1.64 -3.70
C ASN A 45 11.63 1.84 -3.35
N VAL A 46 12.16 0.99 -2.47
CA VAL A 46 13.59 0.84 -2.17
C VAL A 46 13.89 -0.64 -1.91
N HIS A 47 15.18 -1.00 -1.88
CA HIS A 47 15.59 -2.38 -1.63
C HIS A 47 14.97 -3.01 -0.36
N ALA A 48 14.67 -4.31 -0.42
CA ALA A 48 14.01 -5.08 0.64
C ALA A 48 14.53 -4.88 2.08
N LYS A 49 15.84 -4.63 2.26
CA LYS A 49 16.42 -4.32 3.59
C LYS A 49 15.93 -2.98 4.14
N HIS A 50 15.79 -1.98 3.28
CA HIS A 50 15.29 -0.66 3.65
C HIS A 50 13.79 -0.70 3.92
N THR A 51 12.99 -1.40 3.11
CA THR A 51 11.54 -1.53 3.33
C THR A 51 11.23 -2.30 4.63
N PHE A 52 11.97 -3.38 4.91
CA PHE A 52 11.88 -4.10 6.19
C PHE A 52 12.25 -3.22 7.38
N ALA A 53 13.40 -2.54 7.31
CA ALA A 53 13.84 -1.64 8.37
C ALA A 53 12.80 -0.52 8.57
N GLY A 54 12.33 0.08 7.49
CA GLY A 54 11.30 1.10 7.49
C GLY A 54 10.03 0.67 8.20
N SER A 55 9.51 -0.51 7.86
CA SER A 55 8.35 -1.12 8.54
C SER A 55 8.58 -1.24 10.05
N CYS A 56 9.76 -1.72 10.45
CA CYS A 56 10.12 -1.86 11.86
C CYS A 56 10.19 -0.51 12.59
N LYS A 57 10.75 0.51 11.94
CA LYS A 57 10.87 1.87 12.50
C LYS A 57 9.51 2.54 12.64
N LEU A 58 8.62 2.39 11.66
CA LEU A 58 7.25 2.91 11.72
C LEU A 58 6.42 2.24 12.81
N LEU A 59 6.50 0.91 12.96
CA LEU A 59 5.88 0.20 14.09
C LEU A 59 6.35 0.75 15.43
N GLN A 60 7.66 0.96 15.58
CA GLN A 60 8.20 1.47 16.84
C GLN A 60 7.78 2.93 17.09
N LEU A 61 7.78 3.77 16.06
CA LEU A 61 7.29 5.15 16.14
C LEU A 61 5.82 5.21 16.60
N GLY A 62 4.97 4.31 16.10
CA GLY A 62 3.56 4.23 16.44
C GLY A 62 3.22 3.50 17.75
N GLY A 63 4.20 2.88 18.41
CA GLY A 63 3.96 2.06 19.60
C GLY A 63 3.35 0.68 19.32
N PHE A 64 3.63 0.11 18.15
CA PHE A 64 3.17 -1.22 17.69
C PHE A 64 4.33 -2.22 17.47
N SER A 65 5.46 -2.07 18.18
CA SER A 65 6.66 -2.91 17.99
C SER A 65 6.49 -4.39 18.38
N GLN A 66 5.33 -4.79 18.91
CA GLN A 66 4.96 -6.18 19.14
C GLN A 66 4.47 -6.89 17.86
N VAL A 67 4.13 -6.15 16.81
CA VAL A 67 3.67 -6.72 15.54
C VAL A 67 4.86 -7.33 14.80
N GLU A 68 4.70 -8.60 14.41
CA GLU A 68 5.72 -9.34 13.65
C GLU A 68 5.89 -8.75 12.24
N VAL A 69 7.14 -8.63 11.78
CA VAL A 69 7.48 -8.14 10.44
C VAL A 69 8.17 -9.26 9.67
N GLY A 70 7.60 -9.64 8.53
CA GLY A 70 8.23 -10.55 7.57
C GLY A 70 9.19 -9.80 6.66
N ARG A 71 10.32 -10.41 6.30
CA ARG A 71 11.26 -9.91 5.29
C ARG A 71 10.86 -10.36 3.88
N GLY A 72 11.04 -9.51 2.89
CA GLY A 72 10.70 -9.80 1.49
C GLY A 72 11.33 -11.08 0.96
N VAL A 73 10.63 -11.75 0.05
CA VAL A 73 11.13 -12.93 -0.64
C VAL A 73 12.26 -12.53 -1.60
N ILE A 74 13.41 -13.19 -1.47
CA ILE A 74 14.57 -12.94 -2.34
C ILE A 74 14.35 -13.68 -3.67
N GLY A 75 14.46 -12.98 -4.80
CA GLY A 75 14.41 -13.60 -6.13
C GLY A 75 13.01 -13.79 -6.72
N GLY A 76 12.04 -12.97 -6.31
CA GLY A 76 10.84 -12.73 -7.13
C GLY A 76 11.25 -12.19 -8.51
N SER A 77 10.40 -12.33 -9.53
CA SER A 77 10.65 -11.80 -10.87
C SER A 77 10.51 -10.28 -10.91
N ALA A 78 11.16 -9.59 -9.97
CA ALA A 78 11.47 -8.18 -10.10
C ALA A 78 12.10 -8.02 -11.48
N SER A 79 11.43 -7.25 -12.33
CA SER A 79 11.95 -6.91 -13.64
C SER A 79 13.36 -6.36 -13.43
N GLU A 80 14.40 -7.04 -13.95
CA GLU A 80 15.77 -6.51 -13.91
C GLU A 80 15.87 -5.10 -14.55
N ASP A 81 14.84 -4.72 -15.31
CA ASP A 81 14.70 -3.46 -16.03
C ASP A 81 14.01 -2.34 -15.23
N ILE A 82 13.40 -2.61 -14.07
CA ILE A 82 12.73 -1.59 -13.24
C ILE A 82 13.59 -1.30 -12.01
N GLU A 83 14.24 -0.14 -12.04
CA GLU A 83 14.97 0.38 -10.88
C GLU A 83 14.01 0.76 -9.75
N ASP A 84 14.53 0.83 -8.52
CA ASP A 84 13.76 1.29 -7.38
C ASP A 84 13.28 2.75 -7.55
N ALA A 85 12.27 3.14 -6.77
CA ALA A 85 11.70 4.48 -6.80
C ALA A 85 12.39 5.44 -5.81
N GLY A 86 13.67 5.19 -5.44
CA GLY A 86 14.42 5.99 -4.49
C GLY A 86 14.58 7.46 -4.92
N TYR A 87 14.48 7.76 -6.22
CA TYR A 87 14.48 9.13 -6.74
C TYR A 87 13.20 9.92 -6.38
N ILE A 88 12.09 9.25 -6.07
CA ILE A 88 10.82 9.84 -5.61
C ILE A 88 10.76 9.85 -4.08
N HIS A 89 11.11 8.73 -3.46
CA HIS A 89 10.90 8.50 -2.02
C HIS A 89 12.13 8.77 -1.15
N GLY A 90 13.27 9.16 -1.74
CA GLY A 90 14.54 9.28 -1.05
C GLY A 90 15.29 7.94 -0.97
N ALA A 91 16.59 8.00 -0.71
CA ALA A 91 17.47 6.82 -0.75
C ALA A 91 17.16 5.80 0.37
N ASP A 92 16.39 6.19 1.37
CA ASP A 92 15.93 5.33 2.46
C ASP A 92 14.44 4.98 2.41
N GLY A 93 13.73 5.39 1.34
CA GLY A 93 12.28 5.21 1.16
C GLY A 93 11.42 6.15 2.02
N MET A 94 12.02 7.00 2.86
CA MET A 94 11.31 7.80 3.86
C MET A 94 11.69 9.27 3.80
N GLY A 95 11.96 9.78 2.61
CA GLY A 95 12.38 11.16 2.38
C GLY A 95 13.73 11.52 2.98
N ASN A 96 14.63 10.53 3.11
CA ASN A 96 15.89 10.62 3.83
C ASN A 96 15.72 10.88 5.34
N LEU A 97 14.55 10.58 5.92
CA LEU A 97 14.21 10.84 7.32
C LEU A 97 14.34 9.60 8.22
N SER A 98 14.68 8.42 7.70
CA SER A 98 14.74 7.19 8.49
C SER A 98 15.72 7.27 9.68
N HIS A 99 16.71 8.16 9.62
CA HIS A 99 17.65 8.43 10.71
C HIS A 99 17.03 9.20 11.89
N THR A 100 15.89 9.85 11.66
CA THR A 100 15.11 10.58 12.70
C THR A 100 14.15 9.66 13.44
N LEU A 101 13.91 8.47 12.90
CA LEU A 101 13.01 7.48 13.47
C LEU A 101 13.71 6.60 14.53
N PRO A 102 12.95 5.94 15.42
CA PRO A 102 13.50 4.92 16.31
C PRO A 102 14.27 3.83 15.52
N ALA A 103 15.17 3.11 16.20
CA ALA A 103 15.85 1.97 15.58
C ALA A 103 14.86 0.89 15.15
N ALA A 104 15.23 0.06 14.17
CA ALA A 104 14.44 -1.13 13.84
C ALA A 104 14.49 -2.12 15.03
N HIS A 105 13.34 -2.67 15.41
CA HIS A 105 13.21 -3.57 16.55
C HIS A 105 13.43 -5.06 16.21
N GLN A 106 13.53 -5.40 14.92
CA GLN A 106 13.81 -6.76 14.42
C GLN A 106 15.03 -6.73 13.50
N ASP A 107 15.75 -7.86 13.43
CA ASP A 107 16.91 -8.05 12.58
C ASP A 107 16.51 -8.73 11.26
N TYR A 108 16.91 -8.13 10.12
CA TYR A 108 16.53 -8.60 8.79
C TYR A 108 17.04 -10.01 8.47
N GLU A 109 18.23 -10.39 8.95
CA GLU A 109 18.85 -11.66 8.57
C GLU A 109 18.20 -12.85 9.30
N THR A 110 17.63 -12.59 10.47
CA THR A 110 16.94 -13.59 11.31
C THR A 110 15.42 -13.55 11.20
N ALA A 111 14.85 -12.51 10.59
CA ALA A 111 13.42 -12.39 10.37
C ALA A 111 12.88 -13.49 9.44
N ARG A 112 11.63 -13.89 9.69
CA ARG A 112 10.89 -14.83 8.84
C ARG A 112 10.61 -14.21 7.48
N TYR A 113 10.57 -15.02 6.42
CA TYR A 113 10.10 -14.53 5.13
C TYR A 113 8.61 -14.19 5.15
N SER A 114 8.26 -13.16 4.38
CA SER A 114 6.90 -12.62 4.25
C SER A 114 5.89 -13.64 3.72
N ASP A 115 6.28 -14.50 2.77
CA ASP A 115 5.42 -15.56 2.25
C ASP A 115 5.06 -16.60 3.32
N ASP A 116 6.05 -17.04 4.12
CA ASP A 116 5.84 -17.94 5.26
C ASP A 116 4.96 -17.30 6.33
N LEU A 117 5.17 -16.01 6.61
CA LEU A 117 4.35 -15.28 7.56
C LEU A 117 2.90 -15.19 7.08
N LEU A 118 2.66 -14.86 5.80
CA LEU A 118 1.33 -14.85 5.18
C LEU A 118 0.65 -16.20 5.29
N ILE A 119 1.35 -17.28 4.93
CA ILE A 119 0.82 -18.65 4.99
C ILE A 119 0.37 -19.01 6.41
N ASP A 120 1.22 -18.74 7.39
CA ASP A 120 0.93 -19.09 8.78
C ASP A 120 -0.28 -18.30 9.31
N LYS A 121 -0.34 -16.98 9.08
CA LYS A 121 -1.45 -16.15 9.57
C LYS A 121 -2.78 -16.52 8.90
N LEU A 122 -2.77 -16.73 7.58
CA LEU A 122 -3.98 -17.08 6.83
C LEU A 122 -4.50 -18.49 7.17
N ASN A 123 -3.63 -19.45 7.46
CA ASN A 123 -4.03 -20.77 7.97
C ASN A 123 -4.57 -20.71 9.40
N ALA A 124 -4.02 -19.82 10.24
CA ALA A 124 -4.42 -19.71 11.64
C ALA A 124 -5.85 -19.17 11.82
N ALA A 125 -6.32 -18.29 10.93
CA ALA A 125 -7.70 -17.80 10.94
C ALA A 125 -8.27 -17.61 9.52
N PRO A 126 -8.66 -18.71 8.84
CA PRO A 126 -9.18 -18.64 7.48
C PRO A 126 -10.46 -17.80 7.39
N ASN A 127 -10.52 -16.94 6.38
CA ASN A 127 -11.61 -16.00 6.07
C ASN A 127 -11.85 -14.91 7.13
N GLU A 128 -10.92 -14.70 8.06
CA GLU A 128 -11.03 -13.63 9.07
C GLU A 128 -10.19 -12.40 8.72
N MET A 129 -9.03 -12.58 8.10
CA MET A 129 -8.05 -11.51 7.88
C MET A 129 -8.18 -10.90 6.49
N ILE A 130 -8.01 -9.58 6.39
CA ILE A 130 -7.88 -8.85 5.13
C ILE A 130 -6.40 -8.61 4.87
N VAL A 131 -5.94 -8.93 3.67
CA VAL A 131 -4.60 -8.58 3.21
C VAL A 131 -4.69 -7.25 2.48
N VAL A 132 -3.99 -6.24 2.97
CA VAL A 132 -3.84 -4.93 2.33
C VAL A 132 -2.47 -4.92 1.69
N ALA A 133 -2.41 -5.03 0.37
CA ALA A 133 -1.18 -5.07 -0.41
C ALA A 133 -0.98 -3.71 -1.11
N ILE A 134 -0.01 -2.94 -0.63
CA ILE A 134 0.31 -1.60 -1.10
C ILE A 134 1.67 -1.51 -1.80
N GLY A 135 2.39 -2.62 -1.89
CA GLY A 135 3.59 -2.77 -2.73
C GLY A 135 3.43 -3.81 -3.86
N PRO A 136 4.54 -4.18 -4.52
CA PRO A 136 4.56 -5.28 -5.47
C PRO A 136 4.02 -6.59 -4.91
N LEU A 137 3.23 -7.32 -5.71
CA LEU A 137 2.49 -8.51 -5.26
C LEU A 137 3.35 -9.78 -5.09
N THR A 138 4.66 -9.61 -5.03
CA THR A 138 5.68 -10.66 -5.02
C THR A 138 5.54 -11.61 -3.83
N ASN A 139 5.31 -11.07 -2.63
CA ASN A 139 5.12 -11.87 -1.42
C ASN A 139 3.85 -12.73 -1.50
N LEU A 140 2.74 -12.14 -1.97
CA LEU A 140 1.47 -12.86 -2.14
C LEU A 140 1.62 -13.98 -3.18
N ALA A 141 2.27 -13.69 -4.32
CA ALA A 141 2.49 -14.70 -5.35
C ALA A 141 3.43 -15.82 -4.88
N ALA A 142 4.46 -15.50 -4.10
CA ALA A 142 5.33 -16.49 -3.49
C ALA A 142 4.57 -17.39 -2.51
N ALA A 143 3.71 -16.81 -1.65
CA ALA A 143 2.85 -17.55 -0.74
C ALA A 143 1.94 -18.52 -1.50
N GLU A 144 1.27 -18.06 -2.57
CA GLU A 144 0.40 -18.89 -3.40
C GLU A 144 1.16 -19.99 -4.16
N LYS A 145 2.39 -19.71 -4.64
CA LYS A 145 3.25 -20.74 -5.27
C LYS A 145 3.66 -21.82 -4.26
N LYS A 146 3.97 -21.42 -3.02
CA LYS A 146 4.42 -22.32 -1.95
C LYS A 146 3.28 -23.13 -1.34
N ALA A 147 2.11 -22.52 -1.18
CA ALA A 147 0.90 -23.13 -0.66
C ALA A 147 -0.32 -22.77 -1.55
N PRO A 148 -0.54 -23.49 -2.67
CA PRO A 148 -1.64 -23.18 -3.59
C PRO A 148 -3.01 -23.14 -2.92
N GLY A 149 -3.75 -22.06 -3.15
CA GLY A 149 -5.04 -21.77 -2.53
C GLY A 149 -4.96 -20.96 -1.24
N ILE A 150 -3.77 -20.64 -0.72
CA ILE A 150 -3.62 -19.89 0.54
C ILE A 150 -4.27 -18.51 0.48
N LEU A 151 -4.17 -17.82 -0.66
CA LEU A 151 -4.76 -16.49 -0.80
C LEU A 151 -6.29 -16.50 -0.78
N LYS A 152 -6.91 -17.67 -1.01
CA LYS A 152 -8.36 -17.87 -0.84
C LYS A 152 -8.80 -17.95 0.60
N LEU A 153 -7.88 -18.11 1.53
CA LEU A 153 -8.16 -18.04 2.97
C LEU A 153 -8.16 -16.59 3.48
N ALA A 154 -7.74 -15.61 2.69
CA ALA A 154 -7.97 -14.21 3.04
C ALA A 154 -9.46 -13.90 2.90
N LYS A 155 -10.04 -13.17 3.87
CA LYS A 155 -11.41 -12.63 3.76
C LYS A 155 -11.57 -11.76 2.52
N GLN A 156 -10.54 -10.95 2.27
CA GLN A 156 -10.44 -10.07 1.11
C GLN A 156 -8.97 -9.69 0.88
N ILE A 157 -8.62 -9.40 -0.36
CA ILE A 157 -7.31 -8.81 -0.70
C ILE A 157 -7.57 -7.45 -1.33
N VAL A 158 -7.04 -6.39 -0.71
CA VAL A 158 -7.17 -5.00 -1.15
C VAL A 158 -5.82 -4.54 -1.67
N ILE A 159 -5.76 -4.16 -2.94
CA ILE A 159 -4.52 -3.90 -3.67
C ILE A 159 -4.47 -2.42 -4.02
N MET A 160 -3.38 -1.73 -3.70
CA MET A 160 -3.00 -0.50 -4.39
C MET A 160 -2.19 -0.89 -5.63
N GLY A 161 -2.71 -0.56 -6.80
CA GLY A 161 -1.99 -0.82 -8.04
C GLY A 161 -2.86 -0.77 -9.29
N GLY A 162 -2.19 -0.70 -10.42
CA GLY A 162 -2.81 -0.67 -11.74
C GLY A 162 -3.26 0.70 -12.22
N ALA A 163 -3.46 0.80 -13.53
CA ALA A 163 -3.94 1.99 -14.21
C ALA A 163 -4.95 1.56 -15.30
N PHE A 164 -6.23 1.92 -15.13
CA PHE A 164 -7.29 1.44 -16.01
C PHE A 164 -7.86 2.50 -16.95
N LEU A 165 -7.98 3.73 -16.46
CA LEU A 165 -8.67 4.84 -17.16
C LEU A 165 -7.74 6.01 -17.45
N GLN A 166 -6.43 5.81 -17.28
CA GLN A 166 -5.41 6.83 -17.44
C GLN A 166 -4.04 6.17 -17.64
N PRO A 167 -3.00 6.95 -18.02
CA PRO A 167 -1.65 6.43 -18.18
C PRO A 167 -1.06 5.86 -16.89
N GLY A 168 -0.11 4.95 -17.05
CA GLY A 168 0.77 4.47 -15.99
C GLY A 168 1.65 5.56 -15.37
N ASN A 169 2.43 5.20 -14.35
CA ASN A 169 3.42 6.09 -13.69
C ASN A 169 4.87 5.62 -13.91
N VAL A 170 5.12 4.37 -14.27
CA VAL A 170 6.47 3.85 -14.60
C VAL A 170 6.67 3.71 -16.10
N THR A 171 5.67 3.18 -16.81
CA THR A 171 5.59 3.22 -18.28
C THR A 171 4.32 3.93 -18.69
N PRO A 172 4.13 4.25 -19.99
CA PRO A 172 2.85 4.83 -20.44
C PRO A 172 1.63 3.98 -20.10
N GLU A 173 1.80 2.66 -19.94
CA GLU A 173 0.71 1.68 -19.83
C GLU A 173 0.68 0.93 -18.48
N ALA A 174 1.74 1.03 -17.66
CA ALA A 174 1.87 0.26 -16.43
C ALA A 174 2.06 1.15 -15.20
N GLU A 175 1.41 0.72 -14.11
CA GLU A 175 1.59 1.26 -12.78
C GLU A 175 2.73 0.51 -12.07
N PHE A 176 3.53 1.21 -11.26
CA PHE A 176 4.75 0.72 -10.60
C PHE A 176 4.61 -0.64 -9.92
N ASN A 177 3.70 -0.81 -8.96
CA ASN A 177 3.55 -2.07 -8.20
C ASN A 177 3.26 -3.26 -9.11
N ILE A 178 2.39 -3.07 -10.11
CA ILE A 178 2.08 -4.12 -11.09
C ILE A 178 3.24 -4.34 -12.05
N ALA A 179 3.92 -3.28 -12.49
CA ALA A 179 5.04 -3.36 -13.42
C ALA A 179 6.28 -4.03 -12.81
N TYR A 180 6.49 -3.83 -11.51
CA TYR A 180 7.64 -4.33 -10.76
C TYR A 180 7.71 -5.87 -10.82
N ASP A 181 6.58 -6.55 -10.60
CA ASP A 181 6.45 -8.01 -10.77
C ASP A 181 5.10 -8.38 -11.44
N PRO A 182 4.97 -8.24 -12.78
CA PRO A 182 3.73 -8.51 -13.49
C PRO A 182 3.32 -9.98 -13.45
N GLU A 183 4.27 -10.92 -13.38
CA GLU A 183 3.99 -12.34 -13.24
C GLU A 183 3.39 -12.65 -11.87
N ALA A 184 3.89 -12.01 -10.80
CA ALA A 184 3.26 -12.09 -9.48
C ALA A 184 1.85 -11.53 -9.51
N ALA A 185 1.67 -10.33 -10.08
CA ALA A 185 0.34 -9.73 -10.22
C ALA A 185 -0.61 -10.63 -11.02
N ASP A 186 -0.19 -11.12 -12.19
CA ASP A 186 -0.98 -12.02 -13.03
C ASP A 186 -1.40 -13.30 -12.26
N LEU A 187 -0.50 -13.88 -11.47
CA LEU A 187 -0.82 -15.03 -10.63
C LEU A 187 -1.86 -14.70 -9.54
N VAL A 188 -1.70 -13.57 -8.83
CA VAL A 188 -2.65 -13.13 -7.79
C VAL A 188 -4.04 -12.87 -8.40
N PHE A 189 -4.10 -12.15 -9.53
CA PHE A 189 -5.36 -11.85 -10.22
C PHE A 189 -6.05 -13.10 -10.79
N ARG A 190 -5.31 -14.15 -11.15
CA ARG A 190 -5.87 -15.41 -11.64
C ARG A 190 -6.31 -16.38 -10.53
N CYS A 191 -5.67 -16.35 -9.36
CA CYS A 191 -5.96 -17.34 -8.30
C CYS A 191 -7.12 -16.96 -7.38
N CYS A 192 -7.48 -15.66 -7.29
CA CYS A 192 -8.51 -15.14 -6.38
C CYS A 192 -9.61 -14.35 -7.11
N ASN A 193 -10.81 -14.32 -6.53
CA ASN A 193 -11.95 -13.54 -7.05
C ASN A 193 -12.59 -12.59 -6.01
N HIS A 194 -11.97 -12.46 -4.83
CA HIS A 194 -12.31 -11.51 -3.77
C HIS A 194 -11.29 -10.37 -3.72
N LEU A 195 -10.89 -9.87 -4.90
CA LEU A 195 -9.94 -8.77 -5.02
C LEU A 195 -10.66 -7.42 -5.04
N VAL A 196 -10.02 -6.42 -4.44
CA VAL A 196 -10.40 -5.00 -4.53
C VAL A 196 -9.18 -4.22 -4.95
N VAL A 197 -9.31 -3.37 -5.95
CA VAL A 197 -8.17 -2.66 -6.56
C VAL A 197 -8.39 -1.16 -6.46
N MET A 198 -7.39 -0.46 -5.92
CA MET A 198 -7.24 0.99 -5.85
C MET A 198 -6.22 1.45 -6.91
N PRO A 199 -6.66 1.76 -8.13
CA PRO A 199 -5.77 2.12 -9.21
C PRO A 199 -5.43 3.61 -9.22
N LEU A 200 -4.45 3.97 -10.06
CA LEU A 200 -4.01 5.35 -10.26
C LEU A 200 -5.18 6.30 -10.59
N ASN A 201 -6.21 5.87 -11.33
CA ASN A 201 -7.34 6.76 -11.69
C ASN A 201 -8.14 7.28 -10.49
N VAL A 202 -7.99 6.62 -9.35
CA VAL A 202 -8.54 7.07 -8.07
C VAL A 202 -7.45 7.75 -7.25
N THR A 203 -6.32 7.08 -7.07
CA THR A 203 -5.29 7.51 -6.12
C THR A 203 -4.61 8.83 -6.52
N ARG A 204 -4.50 9.15 -7.81
CA ARG A 204 -3.99 10.46 -8.28
C ARG A 204 -4.86 11.66 -7.86
N LYS A 205 -6.08 11.43 -7.37
CA LYS A 205 -6.96 12.49 -6.85
C LYS A 205 -6.65 12.82 -5.38
N LEU A 206 -5.91 11.96 -4.68
CA LEU A 206 -5.61 12.08 -3.26
C LEU A 206 -4.29 12.85 -3.05
N VAL A 207 -4.36 14.17 -3.15
CA VAL A 207 -3.22 15.06 -2.94
C VAL A 207 -3.19 15.53 -1.49
N PHE A 208 -2.28 14.97 -0.69
CA PHE A 208 -2.03 15.44 0.67
C PHE A 208 -1.19 16.73 0.62
N THR A 209 -1.66 17.78 1.32
CA THR A 209 -1.09 19.13 1.22
C THR A 209 -0.37 19.54 2.50
N PRO A 210 0.56 20.51 2.43
CA PRO A 210 1.19 21.08 3.62
C PRO A 210 0.19 21.62 4.65
N ASN A 211 -0.94 22.17 4.19
CA ASN A 211 -2.01 22.64 5.08
C ASN A 211 -2.66 21.49 5.86
N LEU A 212 -2.86 20.32 5.24
CA LEU A 212 -3.34 19.14 5.97
C LEU A 212 -2.31 18.65 6.99
N ALA A 213 -1.02 18.67 6.64
CA ALA A 213 0.07 18.32 7.56
C ALA A 213 0.10 19.24 8.79
N GLU A 214 -0.08 20.55 8.58
CA GLU A 214 -0.16 21.56 9.64
C GLU A 214 -1.37 21.34 10.54
N GLN A 215 -2.55 21.06 9.96
CA GLN A 215 -3.77 20.78 10.72
C GLN A 215 -3.63 19.57 11.65
N ILE A 216 -2.92 18.52 11.21
CA ILE A 216 -2.61 17.35 12.04
C ILE A 216 -1.65 17.79 13.15
N SER A 217 -0.50 18.34 12.77
CA SER A 217 0.60 18.64 13.69
C SER A 217 0.24 19.69 14.75
N ALA A 218 -0.69 20.60 14.47
CA ALA A 218 -1.18 21.61 15.42
C ALA A 218 -1.77 21.01 16.70
N VAL A 219 -2.22 19.75 16.69
CA VAL A 219 -2.74 19.06 17.88
C VAL A 219 -1.65 18.82 18.93
N ASN A 220 -0.46 18.42 18.50
CA ASN A 220 0.69 18.21 19.37
C ASN A 220 1.98 18.36 18.55
N PRO A 221 2.46 19.61 18.33
CA PRO A 221 3.56 19.89 17.42
C PRO A 221 4.87 19.20 17.81
N ASP A 222 5.05 18.90 19.09
CA ASP A 222 6.27 18.28 19.60
C ASP A 222 6.27 16.76 19.51
N HIS A 223 5.13 16.14 19.20
CA HIS A 223 5.00 14.70 19.08
C HIS A 223 5.89 14.17 17.94
N PRO A 224 6.67 13.08 18.14
CA PRO A 224 7.57 12.55 17.10
C PRO A 224 6.90 12.26 15.75
N ILE A 225 5.68 11.72 15.78
CA ILE A 225 4.87 11.46 14.57
C ILE A 225 4.48 12.76 13.85
N ALA A 226 4.11 13.82 14.57
CA ALA A 226 3.76 15.11 13.96
C ALA A 226 4.97 15.72 13.23
N LYS A 227 6.15 15.66 13.87
CA LYS A 227 7.43 16.08 13.27
C LYS A 227 7.75 15.28 12.01
N PHE A 228 7.57 13.96 12.07
CA PHE A 228 7.81 13.08 10.93
C PHE A 228 6.85 13.35 9.76
N ILE A 229 5.53 13.42 10.00
CA ILE A 229 4.52 13.71 8.96
C ILE A 229 4.81 15.05 8.27
N THR A 230 5.16 16.09 9.05
CA THR A 230 5.47 17.41 8.51
C THR A 230 6.73 17.37 7.63
N ALA A 231 7.81 16.76 8.13
CA ALA A 231 9.06 16.64 7.39
C ALA A 231 8.90 15.79 6.11
N LEU A 232 8.18 14.68 6.21
CA LEU A 232 7.90 13.80 5.08
C LEU A 232 7.06 14.53 4.02
N CYS A 233 6.01 15.24 4.44
CA CYS A 233 5.21 16.05 3.54
C CYS A 233 6.06 17.11 2.82
N GLN A 234 6.98 17.78 3.53
CA GLN A 234 7.84 18.79 2.92
C GLN A 234 8.79 18.18 1.89
N PHE A 235 9.38 17.02 2.18
CA PHE A 235 10.22 16.29 1.24
C PHE A 235 9.43 15.87 -0.02
N MET A 236 8.30 15.18 0.20
CA MET A 236 7.48 14.63 -0.88
C MET A 236 6.84 15.72 -1.75
N VAL A 237 6.49 16.87 -1.19
CA VAL A 237 6.05 18.03 -1.99
C VAL A 237 7.16 18.50 -2.92
N GLY A 238 8.41 18.51 -2.45
CA GLY A 238 9.57 18.89 -3.26
C GLY A 238 9.77 17.96 -4.46
N THR A 239 9.71 16.64 -4.24
CA THR A 239 9.84 15.64 -5.31
C THR A 239 8.64 15.68 -6.26
N ALA A 240 7.41 15.67 -5.74
CA ALA A 240 6.19 15.72 -6.55
C ALA A 240 6.11 16.97 -7.44
N MET A 241 6.58 18.13 -6.96
CA MET A 241 6.65 19.35 -7.77
C MET A 241 7.74 19.28 -8.85
N THR A 242 8.85 18.61 -8.58
CA THR A 242 9.95 18.38 -9.53
C THR A 242 9.47 17.49 -10.69
N PHE A 243 8.72 16.44 -10.39
CA PHE A 243 8.20 15.47 -11.37
C PHE A 243 6.77 15.77 -11.87
N ARG A 244 6.14 16.84 -11.37
CA ARG A 244 4.77 17.28 -11.70
C ARG A 244 3.68 16.22 -11.45
N GLU A 245 3.89 15.33 -10.49
CA GLU A 245 2.98 14.21 -10.19
C GLU A 245 1.58 14.69 -9.76
N THR A 246 1.52 15.87 -9.13
CA THR A 246 0.29 16.50 -8.65
C THR A 246 -0.30 17.51 -9.62
N ALA A 247 0.14 17.51 -10.88
CA ALA A 247 -0.21 18.52 -11.89
C ALA A 247 0.09 19.96 -11.41
N GLY A 248 1.17 20.13 -10.65
CA GLY A 248 1.64 21.44 -10.17
C GLY A 248 0.97 21.95 -8.90
N LYS A 249 0.13 21.14 -8.24
CA LYS A 249 -0.45 21.48 -6.94
C LYS A 249 0.56 21.20 -5.81
N PRO A 250 0.84 22.14 -4.90
CA PRO A 250 1.69 21.88 -3.74
C PRO A 250 1.10 20.79 -2.84
N GLY A 251 1.71 19.60 -2.88
CA GLY A 251 1.26 18.40 -2.19
C GLY A 251 2.00 17.18 -2.71
N PHE A 252 1.68 16.00 -2.18
CA PHE A 252 2.11 14.72 -2.73
C PHE A 252 0.94 13.73 -2.77
N LEU A 253 1.05 12.72 -3.63
CA LEU A 253 0.00 11.71 -3.78
C LEU A 253 0.11 10.70 -2.65
N VAL A 254 -1.01 10.39 -1.98
CA VAL A 254 -1.06 9.37 -0.92
C VAL A 254 -1.78 8.13 -1.46
N HIS A 255 -1.10 7.37 -2.32
CA HIS A 255 -1.78 6.35 -3.12
C HIS A 255 -2.36 5.23 -2.25
N ASP A 256 -1.55 4.75 -1.33
CA ASP A 256 -1.82 3.57 -0.50
C ASP A 256 -2.97 3.79 0.48
N ALA A 257 -3.19 5.03 0.89
CA ALA A 257 -4.29 5.41 1.76
C ALA A 257 -5.66 5.00 1.16
N ALA A 258 -5.80 4.98 -0.17
CA ALA A 258 -7.05 4.55 -0.79
C ALA A 258 -7.49 3.13 -0.39
N THR A 259 -6.54 2.23 -0.07
CA THR A 259 -6.86 0.87 0.36
C THR A 259 -7.54 0.84 1.72
N LEU A 260 -7.06 1.66 2.66
CA LEU A 260 -7.68 1.83 3.97
C LEU A 260 -9.02 2.57 3.87
N ALA A 261 -9.12 3.55 2.95
CA ALA A 261 -10.39 4.23 2.68
C ALA A 261 -11.49 3.25 2.28
N TYR A 262 -11.20 2.25 1.45
CA TYR A 262 -12.16 1.20 1.11
C TYR A 262 -12.65 0.41 2.34
N LEU A 263 -11.76 0.14 3.30
CA LEU A 263 -12.11 -0.66 4.48
C LEU A 263 -12.93 0.11 5.51
N PHE A 264 -12.62 1.40 5.71
CA PHE A 264 -13.17 2.19 6.82
C PHE A 264 -14.17 3.26 6.37
N TYR A 265 -14.06 3.74 5.14
CA TYR A 265 -14.87 4.82 4.57
C TYR A 265 -15.32 4.51 3.13
N PRO A 266 -15.91 3.33 2.85
CA PRO A 266 -16.26 2.89 1.49
C PRO A 266 -17.24 3.82 0.79
N GLU A 267 -18.02 4.61 1.52
CA GLU A 267 -18.93 5.62 0.99
C GLU A 267 -18.22 6.75 0.22
N THR A 268 -16.92 6.92 0.43
CA THR A 268 -16.10 7.88 -0.31
C THR A 268 -15.70 7.38 -1.70
N LEU A 269 -16.00 6.12 -2.03
CA LEU A 269 -15.48 5.44 -3.22
C LEU A 269 -16.60 4.88 -4.10
N MET A 270 -16.35 4.88 -5.41
CA MET A 270 -17.21 4.23 -6.40
C MET A 270 -16.51 3.05 -7.06
N PHE A 271 -17.22 1.95 -7.25
CA PHE A 271 -16.64 0.70 -7.75
C PHE A 271 -17.38 0.11 -8.94
N GLN A 272 -16.64 -0.67 -9.72
CA GLN A 272 -17.20 -1.57 -10.71
C GLN A 272 -16.59 -2.97 -10.58
N ARG A 273 -17.43 -4.00 -10.60
CA ARG A 273 -16.98 -5.38 -10.71
C ARG A 273 -16.53 -5.66 -12.15
N ALA A 274 -15.31 -6.15 -12.33
CA ALA A 274 -14.79 -6.48 -13.65
C ALA A 274 -13.85 -7.69 -13.64
N GLN A 275 -13.66 -8.26 -14.84
CA GLN A 275 -12.51 -9.09 -15.16
C GLN A 275 -11.31 -8.16 -15.34
N VAL A 276 -10.23 -8.44 -14.62
CA VAL A 276 -8.95 -7.78 -14.73
C VAL A 276 -7.89 -8.82 -15.08
N ASP A 277 -7.18 -8.58 -16.17
CA ASP A 277 -6.05 -9.39 -16.63
C ASP A 277 -4.77 -8.55 -16.62
N ILE A 278 -3.61 -9.19 -16.44
CA ILE A 278 -2.31 -8.53 -16.43
C ILE A 278 -1.53 -8.95 -17.67
N GLU A 279 -1.03 -7.98 -18.44
CA GLU A 279 -0.16 -8.26 -19.59
C GLU A 279 1.27 -8.55 -19.11
N THR A 280 1.80 -9.72 -19.45
CA THR A 280 3.13 -10.20 -18.97
C THR A 280 4.15 -10.39 -20.08
N LYS A 281 3.77 -10.26 -21.37
CA LYS A 281 4.61 -10.62 -22.52
C LYS A 281 4.85 -9.47 -23.50
N GLY A 282 3.90 -8.57 -23.66
CA GLY A 282 3.94 -7.54 -24.70
C GLY A 282 5.15 -6.60 -24.59
N GLU A 283 5.79 -6.30 -25.71
CA GLU A 283 6.97 -5.41 -25.77
C GLU A 283 6.70 -4.00 -25.20
N TRP A 284 5.50 -3.46 -25.45
CA TRP A 284 5.14 -2.08 -25.10
C TRP A 284 4.14 -1.98 -23.94
N THR A 285 3.59 -3.11 -23.50
CA THR A 285 2.42 -3.16 -22.60
C THR A 285 2.60 -4.12 -21.44
N ARG A 286 3.79 -4.68 -21.24
CA ARG A 286 4.10 -5.48 -20.04
C ARG A 286 3.82 -4.68 -18.77
N GLY A 287 3.12 -5.29 -17.81
CA GLY A 287 2.63 -4.66 -16.58
C GLY A 287 1.30 -3.92 -16.73
N LYS A 288 0.69 -3.89 -17.93
CA LYS A 288 -0.61 -3.25 -18.13
C LYS A 288 -1.72 -4.04 -17.44
N THR A 289 -2.54 -3.33 -16.66
CA THR A 289 -3.79 -3.85 -16.10
C THR A 289 -4.95 -3.65 -17.09
N ILE A 290 -5.50 -4.75 -17.59
CA ILE A 290 -6.56 -4.77 -18.60
C ILE A 290 -7.89 -5.04 -17.92
N MET A 291 -8.77 -4.04 -17.89
CA MET A 291 -10.15 -4.19 -17.42
C MET A 291 -11.09 -4.40 -18.62
N ASP A 292 -11.78 -5.54 -18.67
CA ASP A 292 -12.86 -5.68 -19.64
C ASP A 292 -13.99 -4.71 -19.26
N ARG A 293 -14.30 -3.75 -20.14
CA ARG A 293 -15.36 -2.73 -19.94
C ARG A 293 -16.54 -2.89 -20.89
N ARG A 294 -16.58 -3.95 -21.69
CA ARG A 294 -17.69 -4.22 -22.62
C ARG A 294 -18.98 -4.54 -21.85
N ASN A 295 -20.12 -4.24 -22.46
CA ASN A 295 -21.47 -4.44 -21.90
C ASN A 295 -21.97 -5.88 -22.06
N ASN A 296 -21.20 -6.86 -21.55
CA ASN A 296 -21.56 -8.28 -21.55
C ASN A 296 -21.49 -8.83 -20.12
N ALA A 297 -22.19 -9.93 -19.85
CA ALA A 297 -22.09 -10.64 -18.58
C ALA A 297 -20.66 -11.15 -18.36
N LYS A 298 -20.11 -10.95 -17.14
CA LYS A 298 -18.74 -11.36 -16.77
C LYS A 298 -18.79 -12.37 -15.64
N PRO A 299 -19.12 -13.65 -15.92
CA PRO A 299 -19.21 -14.68 -14.89
C PRO A 299 -17.87 -14.96 -14.20
N THR A 300 -16.76 -14.58 -14.84
CA THR A 300 -15.39 -14.80 -14.34
C THR A 300 -14.79 -13.62 -13.58
N ALA A 301 -15.53 -12.51 -13.43
CA ALA A 301 -14.97 -11.28 -12.86
C ALA A 301 -14.20 -11.59 -11.56
N ASN A 302 -12.99 -11.04 -11.42
CA ASN A 302 -12.05 -11.36 -10.32
C ASN A 302 -11.77 -10.19 -9.36
N ALA A 303 -11.93 -8.93 -9.80
CA ALA A 303 -11.79 -7.74 -8.95
C ALA A 303 -13.01 -6.78 -8.90
N TRP A 304 -13.19 -6.13 -7.76
CA TRP A 304 -13.84 -4.81 -7.67
C TRP A 304 -12.78 -3.75 -7.94
N VAL A 305 -12.99 -2.89 -8.95
CA VAL A 305 -12.04 -1.84 -9.32
C VAL A 305 -12.63 -0.49 -8.96
N ALA A 306 -11.89 0.32 -8.20
CA ALA A 306 -12.32 1.66 -7.88
C ALA A 306 -12.27 2.57 -9.13
N LEU A 307 -13.34 3.32 -9.35
CA LEU A 307 -13.52 4.21 -10.48
C LEU A 307 -13.35 5.68 -10.09
N ASP A 308 -13.83 6.05 -8.91
CA ASP A 308 -13.81 7.43 -8.43
C ASP A 308 -13.73 7.51 -6.90
N VAL A 309 -13.35 8.68 -6.40
CA VAL A 309 -13.27 9.01 -4.98
C VAL A 309 -13.70 10.45 -4.70
N ASP A 310 -14.46 10.65 -3.62
CA ASP A 310 -14.63 11.96 -3.00
C ASP A 310 -13.35 12.34 -2.24
N ALA A 311 -12.35 12.81 -2.99
CA ALA A 311 -11.03 13.12 -2.47
C ALA A 311 -11.06 14.20 -1.37
N VAL A 312 -11.95 15.18 -1.47
CA VAL A 312 -12.01 16.29 -0.50
C VAL A 312 -12.47 15.77 0.85
N ASN A 313 -13.58 15.02 0.86
CA ASN A 313 -14.09 14.44 2.09
C ASN A 313 -13.11 13.42 2.69
N LEU A 314 -12.56 12.53 1.85
CA LEU A 314 -11.63 11.50 2.31
C LEU A 314 -10.35 12.09 2.94
N LEU A 315 -9.73 13.10 2.32
CA LEU A 315 -8.53 13.74 2.86
C LEU A 315 -8.80 14.45 4.20
N ALA A 316 -9.99 15.04 4.36
CA ALA A 316 -10.41 15.64 5.62
C ALA A 316 -10.58 14.58 6.73
N ILE A 317 -11.21 13.44 6.40
CA ILE A 317 -11.35 12.29 7.31
C ILE A 317 -9.98 11.77 7.75
N ILE A 318 -9.07 11.52 6.79
CA ILE A 318 -7.72 11.02 7.09
C ILE A 318 -6.98 11.97 8.04
N ALA A 319 -7.07 13.27 7.80
CA ALA A 319 -6.44 14.26 8.67
C ALA A 319 -7.02 14.24 10.10
N GLU A 320 -8.33 14.06 10.27
CA GLU A 320 -8.93 13.90 11.59
C GLU A 320 -8.52 12.59 12.28
N ASP A 321 -8.48 11.48 11.54
CA ASP A 321 -8.05 10.20 12.07
C ASP A 321 -6.61 10.24 12.55
N LEU A 322 -5.69 10.82 11.77
CA LEU A 322 -4.28 10.89 12.14
C LEU A 322 -4.03 11.69 13.42
N LYS A 323 -4.92 12.63 13.79
CA LYS A 323 -4.82 13.35 15.07
C LYS A 323 -4.90 12.41 16.27
N PHE A 324 -5.62 11.30 16.21
CA PHE A 324 -5.68 10.32 17.31
C PHE A 324 -4.33 9.64 17.59
N LEU A 325 -3.42 9.63 16.63
CA LEU A 325 -2.09 9.04 16.82
C LEU A 325 -1.12 9.97 17.59
N ILE A 326 -1.47 11.25 17.74
CA ILE A 326 -0.60 12.28 18.35
C ILE A 326 -1.26 13.03 19.53
N ARG A 327 -2.54 12.76 19.80
CA ARG A 327 -3.23 13.18 21.03
C ARG A 327 -2.72 12.37 22.21
#